data_AF-A0A3N5L6J5-F1
#
_entry.id   AF-A0A3N5L6J5-F1
#
_cell.length_a   1.000
_cell.length_b   1.000
_cell.length_c   1.000
_cell.angle_alpha   90.00
_cell.angle_beta   90.00
_cell.angle_gamma   90.00
#
_symmetry.space_group_name_H-M   'P 1'
#
loop_
_entity.id
_entity.type
_entity.pdbx_description
1 polymer ?
#
loop_
_entity_poly.entity_id
_entity_poly.type
_entity_poly.pdbx_seq_one_letter_code
_entity_poly.pdbx_strand_id
1 'polypeptide(L)'
;MLWSDVLIHFALVIILTWMGIQDRRTREVSNVLTIPMLAGGVVVMTIQLIARDPSAVASILIIAVLTFAALRGWMGGADWKVLVGLFGLWPLAGFASLAGAGLFGAGAILWTRDRHVSFPAIYVFAVASLLTFSAEVSIIAFS
;
A
#
# COMPACT_ATOMS: atom_id res chain seq x y z
N MET A 1 -20.75 0.26 -0.56
CA MET A 1 -19.71 1.13 -1.13
C MET A 1 -20.43 2.29 -1.81
N LEU A 2 -20.14 3.52 -1.38
CA LEU A 2 -20.73 4.72 -1.98
C LEU A 2 -19.88 5.12 -3.21
N TRP A 3 -20.46 5.84 -4.17
CA TRP A 3 -19.71 6.38 -5.31
C TRP A 3 -18.52 7.26 -4.89
N SER A 4 -18.59 7.88 -3.71
CA SER A 4 -17.48 8.60 -3.09
C SER A 4 -16.26 7.71 -2.82
N ASP A 5 -16.47 6.47 -2.38
CA ASP A 5 -15.39 5.53 -2.05
C ASP A 5 -14.66 5.10 -3.32
N VAL A 6 -15.41 4.85 -4.41
CA VAL A 6 -14.86 4.52 -5.73
C VAL A 6 -13.95 5.66 -6.24
N LEU A 7 -14.40 6.91 -6.10
CA LEU A 7 -13.61 8.07 -6.52
C LEU A 7 -12.31 8.23 -5.71
N ILE A 8 -12.38 7.99 -4.39
CA ILE A 8 -11.18 8.02 -3.52
C ILE A 8 -10.21 6.91 -3.90
N HIS A 9 -10.69 5.67 -4.06
CA HIS A 9 -9.85 4.53 -4.44
C HIS A 9 -9.24 4.75 -5.83
N PHE A 10 -10.00 5.30 -6.78
CA PHE A 10 -9.49 5.64 -8.10
C PHE A 10 -8.37 6.70 -8.04
N ALA A 11 -8.56 7.76 -7.24
CA ALA A 11 -7.51 8.77 -7.02
C ALA A 11 -6.26 8.16 -6.39
N LEU A 12 -6.41 7.25 -5.41
CA LEU A 12 -5.31 6.50 -4.81
C LEU A 12 -4.57 5.64 -5.83
N VAL A 13 -5.30 4.93 -6.72
CA VAL A 13 -4.70 4.15 -7.80
C VAL A 13 -3.87 5.03 -8.73
N ILE A 14 -4.34 6.22 -9.10
CA ILE A 14 -3.58 7.16 -9.93
C ILE A 14 -2.28 7.57 -9.23
N ILE A 15 -2.36 7.97 -7.97
CA ILE A 15 -1.20 8.40 -7.18
C ILE A 15 -0.20 7.25 -7.02
N LEU A 16 -0.68 6.05 -6.69
CA LEU A 16 0.15 4.85 -6.56
C LEU A 16 0.80 4.45 -7.89
N THR A 17 0.07 4.53 -9.00
CA THR A 17 0.61 4.26 -10.33
C THR A 17 1.73 5.23 -10.66
N TRP A 18 1.55 6.52 -10.36
CA TRP A 18 2.62 7.51 -10.55
C TRP A 18 3.86 7.19 -9.70
N MET A 19 3.67 6.92 -8.40
CA MET A 19 4.76 6.53 -7.51
C MET A 19 5.44 5.23 -7.96
N GLY A 20 4.68 4.24 -8.44
CA GLY A 20 5.20 2.97 -8.94
C GLY A 20 5.99 3.11 -10.23
N ILE A 21 5.59 4.01 -11.12
CA ILE A 21 6.39 4.36 -12.32
C ILE A 21 7.69 5.03 -11.91
N GLN A 22 7.66 5.94 -10.93
CA GLN A 22 8.85 6.60 -10.39
C GLN A 22 9.79 5.56 -9.77
N ASP A 23 9.29 4.72 -8.86
CA ASP A 23 10.03 3.66 -8.19
C ASP A 23 10.69 2.71 -9.20
N ARG A 24 9.96 2.28 -10.23
CA ARG A 24 10.53 1.40 -11.27
C ARG A 24 11.68 2.04 -12.05
N ARG A 25 11.65 3.37 -12.24
CA ARG A 25 12.66 4.10 -13.04
C ARG A 25 13.87 4.54 -12.21
N THR A 26 13.64 5.06 -11.01
CA THR A 26 14.69 5.70 -10.19
C THR A 26 15.02 4.94 -8.92
N ARG A 27 14.25 3.90 -8.55
CA ARG A 27 14.31 3.22 -7.23
C ARG A 27 14.15 4.17 -6.05
N GLU A 28 13.55 5.32 -6.30
CA GLU A 28 13.32 6.38 -5.33
C GLU A 28 11.94 6.97 -5.60
N VAL A 29 11.22 7.34 -4.53
CA VAL A 29 9.92 8.01 -4.62
C VAL A 29 9.94 9.28 -3.80
N SER A 30 9.36 10.34 -4.36
CA SER A 30 9.37 11.66 -3.73
C SER A 30 8.63 11.67 -2.39
N ASN A 31 9.25 12.27 -1.38
CA ASN A 31 8.61 12.54 -0.08
C ASN A 31 7.37 13.44 -0.20
N VAL A 32 7.26 14.24 -1.27
CA VAL A 32 6.09 15.07 -1.56
C VAL A 32 4.84 14.21 -1.77
N LEU A 33 4.99 12.97 -2.24
CA LEU A 33 3.86 12.05 -2.43
C LEU A 33 3.67 11.12 -1.23
N THR A 34 4.77 10.58 -0.68
CA THR A 34 4.69 9.56 0.38
C THR A 34 4.28 10.14 1.74
N ILE A 35 4.68 11.36 2.08
CA ILE A 35 4.34 11.98 3.37
C ILE A 35 2.85 12.34 3.47
N PRO A 36 2.23 13.02 2.48
CA PRO A 36 0.79 13.27 2.53
C PRO A 36 -0.03 11.98 2.58
N MET A 37 0.41 10.94 1.87
CA MET A 37 -0.25 9.64 1.88
C MET A 37 -0.18 8.98 3.27
N LEU A 38 1.00 9.00 3.91
CA LEU A 38 1.17 8.55 5.29
C LEU A 38 0.25 9.32 6.23
N ALA A 39 0.30 10.65 6.18
CA ALA A 39 -0.48 11.52 7.06
C ALA A 39 -1.99 11.29 6.91
N GLY A 40 -2.47 11.21 5.66
CA GLY A 40 -3.87 10.91 5.36
C GLY A 40 -4.30 9.56 5.93
N GLY A 41 -3.50 8.50 5.76
CA GLY A 41 -3.81 7.19 6.32
C GLY A 41 -3.85 7.19 7.84
N VAL A 42 -2.89 7.83 8.51
CA VAL A 42 -2.89 7.92 9.98
C VAL A 42 -4.12 8.68 10.49
N VAL A 43 -4.50 9.78 9.85
CA VAL A 43 -5.69 10.56 10.23
C VAL A 43 -6.95 9.73 10.06
N VAL A 44 -7.16 9.12 8.89
CA VAL A 44 -8.35 8.32 8.60
C VAL A 44 -8.43 7.09 9.51
N MET A 45 -7.32 6.39 9.74
CA MET A 45 -7.26 5.27 10.67
C MET A 45 -7.63 5.70 12.10
N THR A 46 -7.15 6.86 12.55
CA THR A 46 -7.48 7.41 13.88
C THR A 46 -8.98 7.66 14.01
N ILE A 47 -9.60 8.23 12.98
CA ILE A 47 -11.05 8.44 12.93
C ILE A 47 -11.80 7.10 13.01
N GLN A 48 -11.37 6.09 12.25
CA GLN A 48 -11.99 4.76 12.26
C GLN A 48 -11.85 4.05 13.62
N LEU A 49 -10.72 4.21 14.32
CA LEU A 49 -10.53 3.67 15.67
C LEU A 49 -11.46 4.32 16.70
N ILE A 50 -11.62 5.64 16.62
CA ILE A 50 -12.57 6.36 17.47
C ILE A 50 -14.00 5.88 17.21
N ALA A 51 -14.33 5.63 15.93
CA ALA A 51 -15.61 5.04 15.52
C ALA A 51 -15.76 3.55 15.88
N ARG A 52 -14.73 2.92 16.45
CA ARG A 52 -14.67 1.48 16.81
C ARG A 52 -14.88 0.55 15.62
N ASP A 53 -14.41 0.95 14.44
CA ASP A 53 -14.44 0.08 13.27
C ASP A 53 -13.46 -1.11 13.48
N PRO A 54 -13.94 -2.36 13.41
CA PRO A 54 -13.09 -3.54 13.60
C PRO A 54 -11.97 -3.65 12.55
N SER A 55 -12.16 -3.10 11.34
CA SER A 55 -11.13 -3.10 10.29
C SER A 55 -9.89 -2.26 10.66
N ALA A 56 -10.07 -1.24 11.50
CA ALA A 56 -8.99 -0.38 11.95
C ALA A 56 -8.04 -1.08 12.93
N VAL A 57 -8.55 -2.04 13.73
CA VAL A 57 -7.74 -2.81 14.68
C VAL A 57 -6.74 -3.70 13.95
N ALA A 58 -7.19 -4.41 12.90
CA ALA A 58 -6.32 -5.24 12.08
C ALA A 58 -5.23 -4.39 11.39
N SER A 59 -5.63 -3.23 10.86
CA SER A 59 -4.72 -2.29 10.20
C SER A 59 -3.64 -1.76 11.15
N ILE A 60 -4.00 -1.44 12.41
CA ILE A 60 -3.04 -0.99 13.42
C ILE A 60 -1.97 -2.04 13.72
N LEU A 61 -2.36 -3.31 13.88
CA LEU A 61 -1.42 -4.36 14.23
C LEU A 61 -0.38 -4.53 13.12
N ILE A 62 -0.82 -4.48 11.87
CA ILE A 62 0.07 -4.59 10.72
C ILE A 62 0.97 -3.35 10.62
N ILE A 63 0.41 -2.15 10.78
CA ILE A 63 1.18 -0.91 10.78
C ILE A 63 2.26 -0.93 11.87
N ALA A 64 1.97 -1.47 13.05
CA ALA A 64 2.95 -1.61 14.12
C ALA A 64 4.12 -2.52 13.70
N VAL A 65 3.82 -3.68 13.09
CA VAL A 65 4.84 -4.61 12.56
C VAL A 65 5.66 -3.95 11.44
N LEU A 66 5.00 -3.29 10.49
CA LEU A 66 5.66 -2.57 9.39
C LEU A 66 6.57 -1.45 9.90
N THR A 67 6.10 -0.70 10.90
CA THR A 67 6.88 0.37 11.51
C THR A 67 8.09 -0.18 12.25
N PHE A 68 7.94 -1.29 12.97
CA PHE A 68 9.08 -1.97 13.59
C PHE A 68 10.09 -2.45 12.55
N ALA A 69 9.64 -3.05 11.45
CA ALA A 69 10.51 -3.48 10.35
C ALA A 69 11.25 -2.30 9.71
N ALA A 70 10.57 -1.17 9.50
CA ALA A 70 11.18 0.05 8.97
C ALA A 70 12.24 0.63 9.93
N LEU A 71 11.95 0.69 11.24
CA LEU A 71 12.90 1.17 12.25
C LEU A 71 14.15 0.28 12.38
N ARG A 72 14.03 -1.01 12.08
CA ARG A 72 15.17 -1.95 11.99
C ARG A 72 15.96 -1.84 10.68
N GLY A 73 15.52 -0.99 9.74
CA GLY A 73 16.14 -0.83 8.42
C GLY A 73 15.85 -1.97 7.45
N TRP A 74 14.86 -2.82 7.73
CA TRP A 74 14.50 -3.96 6.87
C TRP A 74 13.58 -3.57 5.71
N MET A 75 12.97 -2.39 5.78
CA MET A 75 12.04 -1.89 4.76
C MET A 75 12.41 -0.45 4.38
N GLY A 76 12.27 -0.14 3.08
CA GLY A 76 12.50 1.21 2.57
C GLY A 76 11.56 2.22 3.22
N GLY A 77 12.08 3.43 3.49
CA GLY A 77 11.28 4.48 4.12
C GLY A 77 10.09 4.94 3.27
N ALA A 78 10.20 4.87 1.93
CA ALA A 78 9.08 5.16 1.03
C ALA A 78 8.02 4.05 1.10
N ASP A 79 8.42 2.79 1.02
CA ASP A 79 7.54 1.62 1.08
C ASP A 79 6.71 1.61 2.36
N TRP A 80 7.37 1.87 3.50
CA TRP A 80 6.75 2.01 4.80
C TRP A 80 5.65 3.08 4.79
N LYS A 81 5.97 4.30 4.36
CA LYS A 81 5.03 5.42 4.34
C LYS A 81 3.80 5.12 3.49
N VAL A 82 4.02 4.55 2.30
CA VAL A 82 2.96 4.19 1.36
C VAL A 82 2.08 3.08 1.93
N LEU A 83 2.66 2.03 2.52
CA LEU A 83 1.88 0.95 3.14
C LEU A 83 1.06 1.44 4.33
N VAL A 84 1.63 2.26 5.22
CA VAL A 84 0.88 2.82 6.35
C VAL A 84 -0.27 3.72 5.83
N GLY A 85 0.00 4.51 4.80
CA GLY A 85 -1.03 5.29 4.11
C GLY A 85 -2.16 4.41 3.56
N LEU A 86 -1.82 3.32 2.85
CA LEU A 86 -2.77 2.35 2.31
C LEU A 86 -3.59 1.66 3.41
N PHE A 87 -2.96 1.18 4.47
CA PHE A 87 -3.67 0.52 5.56
C PHE A 87 -4.64 1.45 6.29
N GLY A 88 -4.39 2.75 6.30
CA GLY A 88 -5.33 3.72 6.86
C GLY A 88 -6.44 4.14 5.89
N LEU A 89 -6.12 4.35 4.61
CA LEU A 89 -7.06 4.87 3.61
C LEU A 89 -7.90 3.79 2.94
N TRP A 90 -7.30 2.62 2.68
CA TRP A 90 -7.90 1.51 1.96
C TRP A 90 -7.26 0.17 2.37
N PRO A 91 -7.65 -0.39 3.53
CA PRO A 91 -7.00 -1.56 4.13
C PRO A 91 -6.85 -2.74 3.18
N LEU A 92 -7.89 -3.04 2.38
CA LEU A 92 -7.90 -4.16 1.46
C LEU A 92 -6.77 -4.07 0.42
N ALA A 93 -6.55 -2.90 -0.17
CA ALA A 93 -5.42 -2.68 -1.06
C ALA A 93 -4.07 -2.74 -0.34
N GLY A 94 -4.01 -2.33 0.93
CA GLY A 94 -2.83 -2.52 1.79
C GLY A 94 -2.46 -4.00 1.95
N PHE A 95 -3.43 -4.86 2.24
CA PHE A 95 -3.23 -6.32 2.30
C PHE A 95 -2.78 -6.91 0.97
N ALA A 96 -3.47 -6.56 -0.12
CA ALA A 96 -3.13 -7.02 -1.47
C ALA A 96 -1.71 -6.59 -1.86
N SER A 97 -1.33 -5.36 -1.52
CA SER A 97 0.00 -4.80 -1.77
C SER A 97 1.09 -5.51 -0.98
N LEU A 98 0.85 -5.77 0.32
CA LEU A 98 1.79 -6.50 1.17
C LEU A 98 2.00 -7.94 0.68
N ALA A 99 0.91 -8.64 0.34
CA ALA A 99 0.96 -10.00 -0.21
C ALA A 99 1.67 -10.01 -1.57
N GLY A 100 1.35 -9.07 -2.46
CA GLY A 100 1.98 -8.91 -3.76
C GLY A 100 3.48 -8.68 -3.66
N ALA A 101 3.92 -7.77 -2.79
CA ALA A 101 5.34 -7.51 -2.58
C ALA A 101 6.06 -8.71 -1.94
N GLY A 102 5.41 -9.42 -1.01
CA GLY A 102 5.95 -10.67 -0.45
C GLY A 102 6.19 -11.74 -1.50
N LEU A 103 5.21 -11.97 -2.39
CA LEU A 103 5.31 -12.93 -3.49
C LEU A 103 6.36 -12.49 -4.52
N PHE A 104 6.37 -11.21 -4.90
CA PHE A 104 7.32 -10.68 -5.86
C PHE A 104 8.76 -10.72 -5.32
N GLY A 105 8.96 -10.34 -4.07
CA GLY A 105 10.25 -10.42 -3.38
C GLY A 105 10.74 -11.86 -3.26
N ALA A 106 9.87 -12.80 -2.88
CA ALA A 106 10.21 -14.23 -2.83
C ALA A 106 10.62 -14.77 -4.22
N GLY A 107 9.87 -14.41 -5.28
CA GLY A 107 10.21 -14.76 -6.65
C GLY A 107 11.56 -14.18 -7.09
N ALA A 108 11.83 -12.92 -6.76
CA ALA A 108 13.10 -12.26 -7.05
C ALA A 108 14.27 -12.98 -6.36
N ILE A 109 14.15 -13.31 -5.08
CA ILE A 109 15.16 -14.05 -4.32
C ILE A 109 15.42 -15.43 -4.94
N LEU A 110 14.39 -16.16 -5.34
CA LEU A 110 14.55 -17.48 -5.97
C LEU A 110 15.25 -17.39 -7.33
N TRP A 111 14.91 -16.36 -8.12
CA TRP A 111 15.48 -16.17 -9.45
C TRP A 111 16.95 -15.74 -9.41
N THR A 112 17.29 -14.77 -8.55
CA THR A 112 18.65 -14.25 -8.46
C THR A 112 19.54 -15.07 -7.52
N ARG A 113 18.94 -15.93 -6.68
CA ARG A 113 19.58 -16.61 -5.54
C ARG A 113 20.24 -15.67 -4.55
N ASP A 114 19.91 -14.38 -4.59
CA ASP A 114 20.41 -13.37 -3.66
C ASP A 114 19.33 -12.96 -2.67
N ARG A 115 19.64 -13.09 -1.39
CA ARG A 115 18.74 -12.71 -0.29
C ARG A 115 18.62 -11.20 -0.10
N HIS A 116 19.49 -10.41 -0.71
CA HIS A 116 19.55 -8.95 -0.56
C HIS A 116 19.12 -8.23 -1.84
N VAL A 117 18.44 -8.92 -2.76
CA VAL A 117 17.99 -8.34 -4.01
C VAL A 117 17.02 -7.18 -3.76
N SER A 118 17.33 -6.02 -4.33
CA SER A 118 16.44 -4.86 -4.32
C SER A 118 15.42 -4.93 -5.45
N PHE A 119 14.14 -4.77 -5.14
CA PHE A 119 13.03 -4.75 -6.11
C PHE A 119 12.15 -3.51 -5.93
N PRO A 120 11.46 -3.03 -6.98
CA PRO A 120 10.62 -1.85 -6.90
C PRO A 120 9.28 -2.22 -6.25
N ALA A 121 9.20 -2.14 -4.92
CA ALA A 121 8.04 -2.58 -4.15
C ALA A 121 6.79 -1.74 -4.42
N ILE A 122 6.95 -0.43 -4.63
CA ILE A 122 5.82 0.49 -4.85
C ILE A 122 5.17 0.24 -6.22
N TYR A 123 5.96 -0.19 -7.21
CA TYR A 123 5.40 -0.69 -8.47
C TYR A 123 4.45 -1.89 -8.22
N VAL A 124 4.82 -2.81 -7.33
CA VAL A 124 3.97 -3.96 -6.98
C VAL A 124 2.72 -3.51 -6.23
N PHE A 125 2.84 -2.52 -5.32
CA PHE A 125 1.68 -1.94 -4.63
C PHE A 125 0.68 -1.30 -5.60
N ALA A 126 1.18 -0.60 -6.62
CA ALA A 126 0.34 0.01 -7.65
C ALA A 126 -0.43 -1.06 -8.45
N VAL A 127 0.25 -2.12 -8.88
CA VAL A 127 -0.39 -3.23 -9.60
C VAL A 127 -1.43 -3.93 -8.72
N ALA A 128 -1.08 -4.25 -7.47
CA ALA A 128 -2.00 -4.87 -6.52
C ALA A 128 -3.23 -4.00 -6.28
N SER A 129 -3.04 -2.70 -6.03
CA SER A 129 -4.13 -1.76 -5.81
C SER A 129 -5.03 -1.59 -7.05
N LEU A 130 -4.45 -1.59 -8.25
CA LEU A 130 -5.20 -1.55 -9.50
C LEU A 130 -6.07 -2.81 -9.69
N LEU A 131 -5.53 -3.99 -9.36
CA LEU A 131 -6.29 -5.24 -9.40
C LEU A 131 -7.40 -5.26 -8.36
N THR A 132 -7.13 -4.80 -7.13
CA THR A 132 -8.14 -4.64 -6.08
C THR A 132 -9.25 -3.69 -6.53
N PHE A 133 -8.91 -2.54 -7.10
CA PHE A 133 -9.89 -1.59 -7.64
C PHE A 133 -10.75 -2.21 -8.73
N SER A 134 -10.12 -2.93 -9.68
CA SER A 134 -10.80 -3.57 -10.79
C SER A 134 -11.78 -4.63 -10.30
N ALA A 135 -11.42 -5.38 -9.25
CA ALA A 135 -12.31 -6.35 -8.61
C ALA A 135 -13.50 -5.67 -7.92
N GLU A 136 -13.27 -4.59 -7.17
CA GLU A 136 -14.35 -3.80 -6.54
C GLU A 136 -15.34 -3.27 -7.57
N VAL A 137 -14.85 -2.64 -8.65
CA VAL A 137 -15.69 -2.11 -9.74
C VAL A 137 -16.47 -3.23 -10.43
N SER A 138 -15.83 -4.38 -10.67
CA SER A 138 -16.50 -5.52 -11.29
C SER A 138 -17.64 -6.05 -10.43
N ILE A 139 -17.42 -6.21 -9.13
CA ILE A 139 -18.46 -6.67 -8.19
C ILE A 139 -19.67 -5.71 -8.21
N ILE A 140 -19.43 -4.40 -8.24
CA ILE A 140 -20.49 -3.39 -8.28
C ILE A 140 -21.24 -3.40 -9.61
N ALA A 141 -20.53 -3.54 -10.74
CA ALA A 141 -21.14 -3.50 -12.07
C ALA A 141 -22.04 -4.71 -12.35
N PHE A 142 -21.79 -5.84 -11.68
CA PHE A 142 -22.53 -7.09 -11.86
C PHE A 142 -23.44 -7.46 -10.67
N SER A 143 -23.59 -6.58 -9.67
CA SER A 143 -24.54 -6.71 -8.55
C SER A 143 -25.82 -5.93 -8.80
#